data_AF-A0A835Z8I5-F1
#
_entry.id   AF-A0A835Z8I5-F1
#
_cell.length_a   1.000
_cell.length_b   1.000
_cell.length_c   1.000
_cell.angle_alpha   90.00
_cell.angle_beta   90.00
_cell.angle_gamma   90.00
#
_symmetry.space_group_name_H-M   'P 1'
#
loop_
_entity.id
_entity.type
_entity.pdbx_description
1 polymer ?
#
loop_
_entity_poly.entity_id
_entity_poly.type
_entity_poly.pdbx_seq_one_letter_code
_entity_poly.pdbx_strand_id
1 'polypeptide(L)'
;MAQEIYSEECVAKMADIDVLLKKKLTGSRGKTRDSVKLAIDDYAKFKALSLKDKTGVQKLLRQQPLTGLEDVDAAIQKLPILPQYVRDLHLTKQESDDAARKSMEALATKSVNSINIDASDLIAECEKTLHNAESNAFDLAAAIALTCGRRMVEIFSVGSFDVVAGDQRTLAFAGQVKKRFGSDDCTMHIPTLTEASAVLAAINRLRSEKKCDGLSNRDINLKYSNSCQSAARRLLGKNGHFHELRAMYAVIAFNATLPHSYSLNAFVSRVLGHVGLGNSLTYACINVCNLASEHKFRWSHLDACGVTASPKRKTLREVIHKT
;
A
#
# COMPACT_ATOMS: atom_id res chain seq x y z
N MET A 1 20.76 -22.35 -4.82
CA MET A 1 19.80 -22.23 -5.94
C MET A 1 18.61 -23.10 -5.64
N ALA A 2 17.49 -22.53 -5.20
CA ALA A 2 16.25 -23.28 -5.08
C ALA A 2 15.75 -23.54 -6.51
N GLN A 3 15.68 -24.81 -6.95
CA GLN A 3 14.94 -25.13 -8.16
C GLN A 3 13.48 -24.71 -7.91
N GLU A 4 13.00 -23.71 -8.62
CA GLU A 4 11.57 -23.39 -8.61
C GLU A 4 10.83 -24.62 -9.14
N ILE A 5 10.01 -25.23 -8.27
CA ILE A 5 9.22 -26.41 -8.60
C ILE A 5 8.06 -25.94 -9.49
N TYR A 6 8.32 -25.79 -10.78
CA TYR A 6 7.26 -25.66 -11.77
C TYR A 6 6.59 -27.02 -11.95
N SER A 7 5.27 -27.03 -12.17
CA SER A 7 4.62 -28.23 -12.69
C SER A 7 5.15 -28.52 -14.10
N GLU A 8 5.18 -29.80 -14.47
CA GLU A 8 5.50 -30.22 -15.84
C GLU A 8 4.59 -29.51 -16.87
N GLU A 9 3.32 -29.31 -16.51
CA GLU A 9 2.35 -28.54 -17.30
C GLU A 9 2.80 -27.08 -17.56
N CYS A 10 3.40 -26.42 -16.57
CA CYS A 10 3.91 -25.06 -16.72
C CYS A 10 5.12 -25.03 -17.64
N VAL A 11 6.06 -25.97 -17.47
CA VAL A 11 7.26 -26.07 -18.32
C VAL A 11 6.86 -26.33 -19.78
N ALA A 12 5.93 -27.25 -20.02
CA ALA A 12 5.42 -27.56 -21.35
C ALA A 12 4.79 -26.31 -22.01
N LYS A 13 3.89 -25.61 -21.30
CA LYS A 13 3.26 -24.40 -21.84
C LYS A 13 4.24 -23.23 -22.03
N MET A 14 5.31 -23.17 -21.25
CA MET A 14 6.39 -22.20 -21.50
C MET A 14 7.14 -22.52 -22.80
N ALA A 15 7.41 -23.80 -23.07
CA ALA A 15 8.01 -24.22 -24.33
C ALA A 15 7.11 -23.90 -25.53
N ASP A 16 5.78 -24.05 -25.40
CA ASP A 16 4.82 -23.66 -26.44
C ASP A 16 4.91 -22.16 -26.79
N ILE A 17 5.09 -21.30 -25.77
CA ILE A 17 5.29 -19.86 -25.98
C ILE A 17 6.63 -19.59 -26.70
N ASP A 18 7.70 -20.29 -26.33
CA ASP A 18 8.99 -20.19 -27.03
C ASP A 18 8.86 -20.58 -28.51
N VAL A 19 8.09 -21.63 -28.83
CA VAL A 19 7.79 -22.05 -30.21
C VAL A 19 6.96 -21.00 -30.95
N LEU A 20 5.92 -20.46 -30.30
CA LEU A 20 5.07 -19.40 -30.86
C LEU A 20 5.90 -18.16 -31.24
N LEU A 21 6.77 -17.71 -30.33
CA LEU A 21 7.63 -16.55 -30.54
C LEU A 21 8.64 -16.78 -31.68
N LYS A 22 9.27 -17.97 -31.73
CA LYS A 22 10.19 -18.34 -32.84
C LYS A 22 9.48 -18.34 -34.19
N LYS A 23 8.28 -18.93 -34.27
CA LYS A 23 7.47 -18.95 -35.49
C LYS A 23 7.10 -17.54 -35.97
N LYS A 24 6.74 -16.64 -35.05
CA LYS A 24 6.49 -15.24 -35.38
C LYS A 24 7.75 -14.51 -35.85
N LEU A 25 8.90 -14.80 -35.26
CA LEU A 25 10.16 -14.16 -35.65
C LEU A 25 10.56 -14.55 -37.07
N THR A 26 10.40 -15.83 -37.45
CA THR A 26 10.70 -16.30 -38.82
C THR A 26 9.74 -15.73 -39.86
N GLY A 27 8.47 -15.50 -39.48
CA GLY A 27 7.44 -14.98 -40.38
C GLY A 27 7.35 -13.45 -40.48
N SER A 28 8.09 -12.71 -39.66
CA SER A 28 7.98 -11.24 -39.57
C SER A 28 9.10 -10.50 -40.30
N ARG A 29 8.78 -9.33 -40.85
CA ARG A 29 9.71 -8.41 -41.52
C ARG A 29 9.54 -6.98 -40.98
N GLY A 30 10.59 -6.16 -41.12
CA GLY A 30 10.56 -4.74 -40.73
C GLY A 30 10.14 -4.52 -39.27
N LYS A 31 9.31 -3.50 -39.03
CA LYS A 31 8.84 -3.09 -37.69
C LYS A 31 8.18 -4.23 -36.90
N THR A 32 7.47 -5.13 -37.56
CA THR A 32 6.84 -6.29 -36.89
C THR A 32 7.89 -7.23 -36.30
N ARG A 33 9.03 -7.41 -36.99
CA ARG A 33 10.14 -8.25 -36.50
C ARG A 33 10.75 -7.66 -35.23
N ASP A 34 10.86 -6.34 -35.16
CA ASP A 34 11.39 -5.65 -33.97
C ASP A 34 10.45 -5.76 -32.78
N SER A 35 9.13 -5.63 -32.99
CA SER A 35 8.13 -5.90 -31.94
C SER A 35 8.20 -7.34 -31.43
N VAL A 36 8.41 -8.32 -32.32
CA VAL A 36 8.56 -9.73 -31.91
C VAL A 36 9.85 -9.97 -31.12
N LYS A 37 10.97 -9.37 -31.52
CA LYS A 37 12.23 -9.43 -30.74
C LYS A 37 12.03 -8.84 -29.34
N LEU A 38 11.36 -7.69 -29.24
CA LEU A 38 11.06 -7.08 -27.96
C LEU A 38 10.20 -8.00 -27.07
N ALA A 39 9.18 -8.64 -27.63
CA ALA A 39 8.36 -9.61 -26.91
C ALA A 39 9.16 -10.85 -26.46
N ILE A 40 10.15 -11.30 -27.24
CA ILE A 40 11.07 -12.39 -26.85
C ILE A 40 11.88 -11.97 -25.62
N ASP A 41 12.47 -10.78 -25.64
CA ASP A 41 13.27 -10.28 -24.51
C ASP A 41 12.40 -10.10 -23.25
N ASP A 42 11.20 -9.57 -23.41
CA ASP A 42 10.22 -9.37 -22.35
C ASP A 42 9.75 -10.71 -21.76
N TYR A 43 9.53 -11.73 -22.60
CA TYR A 43 9.19 -13.08 -22.15
C TYR A 43 10.36 -13.75 -21.43
N ALA A 44 11.60 -13.61 -21.92
CA ALA A 44 12.79 -14.13 -21.24
C ALA A 44 12.94 -13.55 -19.84
N LYS A 45 12.69 -12.24 -19.68
CA LYS A 45 12.65 -11.58 -18.36
C LYS A 45 11.54 -12.14 -17.48
N PHE A 46 10.34 -12.36 -18.03
CA PHE A 46 9.24 -13.00 -17.29
C PHE A 46 9.63 -14.39 -16.79
N LYS A 47 10.33 -15.21 -17.59
CA LYS A 47 10.80 -16.54 -17.16
C LYS A 47 11.74 -16.47 -15.95
N ALA A 48 12.54 -15.40 -15.83
CA ALA A 48 13.48 -15.22 -14.74
C ALA A 48 12.88 -14.64 -13.44
N LEU A 49 11.62 -14.17 -13.45
CA LEU A 49 10.96 -13.60 -12.27
C LEU A 49 10.71 -14.61 -11.15
N SER A 50 10.54 -14.16 -9.91
CA SER A 50 10.02 -15.03 -8.85
C SER A 50 8.57 -15.47 -9.12
N LEU A 51 8.13 -16.58 -8.52
CA LEU A 51 6.74 -17.04 -8.58
C LEU A 51 5.70 -15.94 -8.23
N LYS A 52 6.02 -15.14 -7.21
CA LYS A 52 5.18 -14.01 -6.76
C LYS A 52 5.04 -12.96 -7.85
N ASP A 53 6.14 -12.62 -8.50
CA ASP A 53 6.17 -11.55 -9.50
C ASP A 53 5.54 -12.01 -10.81
N LYS A 54 5.75 -13.28 -11.22
CA LYS A 54 5.04 -13.85 -12.37
C LYS A 54 3.51 -13.82 -12.17
N THR A 55 3.03 -14.12 -10.96
CA THR A 55 1.59 -14.00 -10.62
C THR A 55 1.12 -12.54 -10.70
N GLY A 56 1.98 -11.60 -10.31
CA GLY A 56 1.74 -10.17 -10.48
C GLY A 56 1.58 -9.75 -11.94
N VAL A 57 2.48 -10.22 -12.81
CA VAL A 57 2.42 -10.00 -14.26
C VAL A 57 1.12 -10.55 -14.86
N GLN A 58 0.72 -11.77 -14.50
CA GLN A 58 -0.56 -12.34 -14.97
C GLN A 58 -1.78 -11.51 -14.57
N LYS A 59 -1.76 -10.89 -13.39
CA LYS A 59 -2.84 -9.99 -12.94
C LYS A 59 -2.86 -8.70 -13.76
N LEU A 60 -1.70 -8.16 -14.13
CA LEU A 60 -1.61 -6.95 -14.98
C LEU A 60 -2.04 -7.24 -16.42
N LEU A 61 -1.70 -8.41 -16.96
CA LEU A 61 -2.12 -8.83 -18.31
C LEU A 61 -3.65 -8.88 -18.48
N ARG A 62 -4.40 -9.14 -17.39
CA ARG A 62 -5.87 -9.05 -17.40
C ARG A 62 -6.41 -7.63 -17.61
N GLN A 63 -5.57 -6.62 -17.37
CA GLN A 63 -5.95 -5.21 -17.40
C GLN A 63 -5.40 -4.51 -18.64
N GLN A 64 -4.22 -4.90 -19.12
CA GLN A 64 -3.58 -4.31 -20.29
C GLN A 64 -2.58 -5.27 -20.95
N PRO A 65 -2.33 -5.15 -22.26
CA PRO A 65 -1.25 -5.86 -22.93
C PRO A 65 0.11 -5.36 -22.45
N LEU A 66 1.09 -6.27 -22.29
CA LEU A 66 2.42 -5.94 -21.76
C LEU A 66 3.55 -6.21 -22.76
N THR A 67 3.43 -7.24 -23.61
CA THR A 67 4.46 -7.56 -24.63
C THR A 67 4.18 -6.88 -25.98
N GLY A 68 2.96 -6.38 -26.18
CA GLY A 68 2.51 -5.82 -27.47
C GLY A 68 2.10 -6.89 -28.50
N LEU A 69 2.14 -8.18 -28.13
CA LEU A 69 1.63 -9.29 -28.93
C LEU A 69 0.51 -9.99 -28.16
N GLU A 70 -0.74 -9.82 -28.63
CA GLU A 70 -1.94 -10.26 -27.92
C GLU A 70 -1.95 -11.77 -27.62
N ASP A 71 -1.48 -12.60 -28.55
CA ASP A 71 -1.45 -14.05 -28.36
C ASP A 71 -0.36 -14.51 -27.40
N VAL A 72 0.77 -13.81 -27.35
CA VAL A 72 1.81 -14.04 -26.33
C VAL A 72 1.29 -13.61 -24.96
N ASP A 73 0.66 -12.43 -24.86
CA ASP A 73 0.04 -11.93 -23.63
C ASP A 73 -1.04 -12.89 -23.11
N ALA A 74 -1.92 -13.39 -24.01
CA ALA A 74 -2.95 -14.37 -23.68
C ALA A 74 -2.35 -15.72 -23.23
N ALA A 75 -1.23 -16.16 -23.83
CA ALA A 75 -0.55 -17.37 -23.43
C ALA A 75 0.09 -17.22 -22.03
N ILE A 76 0.80 -16.11 -21.77
CA ILE A 76 1.38 -15.81 -20.45
C ILE A 76 0.28 -15.75 -19.38
N GLN A 77 -0.84 -15.08 -19.68
CA GLN A 77 -1.98 -14.96 -18.76
C GLN A 77 -2.56 -16.32 -18.33
N LYS A 78 -2.51 -17.32 -19.22
CA LYS A 78 -3.05 -18.67 -18.99
C LYS A 78 -2.02 -19.66 -18.45
N LEU A 79 -0.77 -19.23 -18.21
CA LEU A 79 0.27 -20.12 -17.70
C LEU A 79 -0.12 -20.68 -16.31
N PRO A 80 -0.02 -22.00 -16.10
CA PRO A 80 -0.28 -22.67 -14.83
C PRO A 80 0.88 -22.49 -13.84
N ILE A 81 1.24 -21.24 -13.53
CA ILE A 81 2.45 -20.91 -12.75
C ILE A 81 2.43 -21.51 -11.36
N LEU A 82 1.25 -21.55 -10.73
CA LEU A 82 1.08 -22.16 -9.41
C LEU A 82 0.95 -23.69 -9.55
N PRO A 83 1.66 -24.48 -8.72
CA PRO A 83 1.50 -25.92 -8.64
C PRO A 83 0.04 -26.32 -8.40
N GLN A 84 -0.34 -27.51 -8.89
CA GLN A 84 -1.72 -27.99 -8.79
C GLN A 84 -2.24 -28.01 -7.35
N TYR A 85 -1.43 -28.51 -6.40
CA TYR A 85 -1.82 -28.54 -4.99
C TYR A 85 -2.16 -27.16 -4.41
N VAL A 86 -1.57 -26.06 -4.92
CA VAL A 86 -1.91 -24.69 -4.48
C VAL A 86 -3.28 -24.27 -5.02
N ARG A 87 -3.70 -24.77 -6.19
CA ARG A 87 -5.06 -24.56 -6.71
C ARG A 87 -6.09 -25.24 -5.83
N ASP A 88 -5.74 -26.41 -5.30
CA ASP A 88 -6.61 -27.19 -4.45
C ASP A 88 -6.76 -26.57 -3.04
N LEU A 89 -5.89 -25.62 -2.67
CA LEU A 89 -5.99 -24.83 -1.42
C LEU A 89 -6.92 -23.61 -1.52
N HIS A 90 -7.59 -23.38 -2.65
CA HIS A 90 -8.53 -22.26 -2.76
C HIS A 90 -9.79 -22.54 -1.95
N LEU A 91 -10.32 -21.48 -1.33
CA LEU A 91 -11.67 -21.52 -0.78
C LEU A 91 -12.64 -21.93 -1.88
N THR A 92 -13.55 -22.83 -1.55
CA THR A 92 -14.71 -23.11 -2.39
C THR A 92 -15.49 -21.81 -2.61
N LYS A 93 -16.29 -21.77 -3.68
CA LYS A 93 -17.15 -20.61 -3.96
C LYS A 93 -18.03 -20.27 -2.75
N GLN A 94 -18.58 -21.29 -2.08
CA GLN A 94 -19.39 -21.13 -0.89
C GLN A 94 -18.61 -20.51 0.27
N GLU A 95 -17.41 -21.01 0.59
CA GLU A 95 -16.58 -20.44 1.65
C GLU A 95 -16.16 -19.00 1.36
N SER A 96 -15.86 -18.70 0.09
CA SER A 96 -15.56 -17.34 -0.36
C SER A 96 -16.77 -16.41 -0.20
N ASP A 97 -17.96 -16.84 -0.60
CA ASP A 97 -19.20 -16.07 -0.49
C ASP A 97 -19.58 -15.86 0.99
N ASP A 98 -19.42 -16.88 1.83
CA ASP A 98 -19.63 -16.79 3.28
C ASP A 98 -18.63 -15.86 3.97
N ALA A 99 -17.35 -15.90 3.57
CA ALA A 99 -16.34 -14.98 4.09
C ALA A 99 -16.64 -13.53 3.67
N ALA A 100 -17.05 -13.31 2.42
CA ALA A 100 -17.46 -12.00 1.93
C ALA A 100 -18.68 -11.48 2.70
N ARG A 101 -19.70 -12.32 2.90
CA ARG A 101 -20.89 -11.99 3.68
C ARG A 101 -20.55 -11.61 5.12
N LYS A 102 -19.76 -12.43 5.83
CA LYS A 102 -19.30 -12.13 7.21
C LYS A 102 -18.53 -10.82 7.27
N SER A 103 -17.69 -10.53 6.28
CA SER A 103 -16.95 -9.26 6.20
C SER A 103 -17.89 -8.07 6.00
N MET A 104 -18.93 -8.21 5.17
CA MET A 104 -19.94 -7.16 4.97
C MET A 104 -20.80 -6.94 6.20
N GLU A 105 -21.24 -8.01 6.87
CA GLU A 105 -22.00 -7.94 8.13
C GLU A 105 -21.19 -7.22 9.22
N ALA A 106 -19.93 -7.61 9.45
CA ALA A 106 -19.06 -6.96 10.41
C ALA A 106 -18.86 -5.46 10.10
N LEU A 107 -18.77 -5.11 8.82
CA LEU A 107 -18.61 -3.73 8.38
C LEU A 107 -19.91 -2.92 8.56
N ALA A 108 -21.06 -3.51 8.29
CA ALA A 108 -22.37 -2.91 8.55
C ALA A 108 -22.56 -2.65 10.05
N THR A 109 -22.26 -3.64 10.90
CA THR A 109 -22.27 -3.48 12.37
C THR A 109 -21.32 -2.36 12.82
N LYS A 110 -20.13 -2.25 12.22
CA LYS A 110 -19.18 -1.17 12.53
C LYS A 110 -19.72 0.20 12.10
N SER A 111 -20.45 0.28 10.98
CA SER A 111 -21.04 1.53 10.48
C SER A 111 -22.14 2.09 11.36
N VAL A 112 -22.94 1.21 11.99
CA VAL A 112 -23.98 1.61 12.94
C VAL A 112 -23.36 2.09 14.26
N ASN A 113 -22.25 1.47 14.67
CA ASN A 113 -21.53 1.81 15.91
C ASN A 113 -20.42 2.83 15.64
N SER A 114 -20.79 4.00 15.12
CA SER A 114 -19.84 5.06 14.83
C SER A 114 -19.12 5.53 16.09
N ILE A 115 -17.82 5.80 15.97
CA ILE A 115 -16.99 6.29 17.08
C ILE A 115 -16.89 7.81 16.98
N ASN A 116 -17.25 8.51 18.06
CA ASN A 116 -17.02 9.94 18.19
C ASN A 116 -15.63 10.17 18.77
N ILE A 117 -14.85 11.03 18.12
CA ILE A 117 -13.47 11.30 18.48
C ILE A 117 -13.35 12.78 18.82
N ASP A 118 -12.87 13.09 20.03
CA ASP A 118 -12.38 14.43 20.34
C ASP A 118 -11.03 14.64 19.68
N ALA A 119 -11.01 15.36 18.56
CA ALA A 119 -9.81 15.48 17.76
C ALA A 119 -8.76 16.38 18.41
N SER A 120 -9.14 17.47 19.07
CA SER A 120 -8.16 18.39 19.65
C SER A 120 -7.45 17.75 20.84
N ASP A 121 -8.20 17.09 21.72
CA ASP A 121 -7.62 16.39 22.87
C ASP A 121 -6.64 15.28 22.43
N LEU A 122 -7.01 14.51 21.41
CA LEU A 122 -6.12 13.48 20.87
C LEU A 122 -4.87 14.06 20.20
N ILE A 123 -4.99 15.17 19.45
CA ILE A 123 -3.84 15.84 18.84
C ILE A 123 -2.91 16.36 19.93
N ALA A 124 -3.45 17.02 20.95
CA ALA A 124 -2.69 17.57 22.07
C ALA A 124 -1.93 16.47 22.85
N GLU A 125 -2.57 15.34 23.14
CA GLU A 125 -1.91 14.22 23.83
C GLU A 125 -0.80 13.59 22.95
N CYS A 126 -1.01 13.50 21.64
CA CYS A 126 0.03 13.04 20.72
C CYS A 126 1.21 14.03 20.66
N GLU A 127 0.94 15.33 20.59
CA GLU A 127 1.96 16.38 20.58
C GLU A 127 2.82 16.31 21.85
N LYS A 128 2.18 16.23 23.02
CA LYS A 128 2.87 16.00 24.31
C LYS A 128 3.75 14.74 24.27
N THR A 129 3.24 13.64 23.72
CA THR A 129 3.98 12.38 23.60
C THR A 129 5.21 12.51 22.69
N LEU A 130 5.07 13.24 21.57
CA LEU A 130 6.15 13.47 20.60
C LEU A 130 7.28 14.33 21.20
N HIS A 131 6.92 15.37 21.97
CA HIS A 131 7.89 16.28 22.59
C HIS A 131 8.53 15.73 23.88
N ASN A 132 7.87 14.83 24.59
CA ASN A 132 8.44 14.21 25.79
C ASN A 132 9.54 13.19 25.43
N ALA A 133 10.76 13.42 25.93
CA ALA A 133 11.93 12.55 25.73
C ALA A 133 11.78 11.18 26.42
N GLU A 134 11.04 11.13 27.52
CA GLU A 134 10.82 9.94 28.34
C GLU A 134 9.63 9.09 27.89
N SER A 135 8.94 9.50 26.81
CA SER A 135 7.83 8.75 26.26
C SER A 135 8.26 7.34 25.85
N ASN A 136 7.51 6.34 26.28
CA ASN A 136 7.74 4.97 25.87
C ASN A 136 7.67 4.84 24.33
N ALA A 137 8.58 4.06 23.75
CA ALA A 137 8.66 3.84 22.30
C ALA A 137 7.32 3.45 21.64
N PHE A 138 6.45 2.70 22.33
CA PHE A 138 5.20 2.25 21.75
C PHE A 138 4.10 3.31 21.82
N ASP A 139 4.10 4.15 22.86
CA ASP A 139 3.25 5.35 22.90
C ASP A 139 3.69 6.34 21.83
N LEU A 140 4.99 6.48 21.62
CA LEU A 140 5.56 7.25 20.52
C LEU A 140 5.11 6.71 19.16
N ALA A 141 5.15 5.39 18.96
CA ALA A 141 4.67 4.76 17.73
C ALA A 141 3.17 4.99 17.49
N ALA A 142 2.35 4.99 18.54
CA ALA A 142 0.92 5.29 18.45
C ALA A 142 0.68 6.76 18.10
N ALA A 143 1.39 7.70 18.73
CA ALA A 143 1.32 9.12 18.42
C ALA A 143 1.76 9.41 16.98
N ILE A 144 2.85 8.79 16.49
CA ILE A 144 3.27 8.90 15.09
C ILE A 144 2.18 8.34 14.15
N ALA A 145 1.63 7.17 14.46
CA ALA A 145 0.59 6.55 13.63
C ALA A 145 -0.67 7.43 13.51
N LEU A 146 -1.08 8.10 14.60
CA LEU A 146 -2.21 9.03 14.57
C LEU A 146 -1.87 10.33 13.83
N THR A 147 -0.64 10.84 13.94
CA THR A 147 -0.29 12.16 13.39
C THR A 147 0.11 12.15 11.91
N CYS A 148 0.55 11.01 11.35
CA CYS A 148 0.90 10.89 9.92
C CYS A 148 0.18 9.74 9.18
N GLY A 149 -0.61 8.93 9.90
CA GLY A 149 -1.41 7.86 9.32
C GLY A 149 -0.61 6.74 8.67
N ARG A 150 0.67 6.54 8.98
CA ARG A 150 1.49 5.46 8.40
C ARG A 150 1.26 4.13 9.10
N ARG A 151 1.51 3.02 8.39
CA ARG A 151 1.43 1.67 8.97
C ARG A 151 2.62 1.43 9.89
N MET A 152 2.45 0.50 10.84
CA MET A 152 3.51 0.11 11.77
C MET A 152 4.85 -0.16 11.06
N VAL A 153 4.88 -1.04 10.06
CA VAL A 153 6.12 -1.35 9.32
C VAL A 153 6.73 -0.14 8.61
N GLU A 154 5.90 0.78 8.11
CA GLU A 154 6.35 2.02 7.45
C GLU A 154 7.02 2.94 8.49
N ILE A 155 6.45 3.03 9.70
CA ILE A 155 7.00 3.82 10.81
C ILE A 155 8.31 3.20 11.32
N PHE A 156 8.32 1.90 11.60
CA PHE A 156 9.45 1.23 12.25
C PHE A 156 10.64 0.98 11.32
N SER A 157 10.42 0.79 10.02
CA SER A 157 11.50 0.28 9.14
C SER A 157 11.47 0.89 7.75
N VAL A 158 10.48 0.57 6.92
CA VAL A 158 10.59 0.75 5.46
C VAL A 158 10.27 2.15 4.94
N GLY A 159 9.67 3.01 5.77
CA GLY A 159 9.27 4.35 5.34
C GLY A 159 10.46 5.31 5.27
N SER A 160 10.55 6.12 4.22
CA SER A 160 11.43 7.30 4.18
C SER A 160 10.58 8.53 4.44
N PHE A 161 11.07 9.45 5.28
CA PHE A 161 10.34 10.64 5.70
C PHE A 161 11.25 11.85 5.64
N ASP A 162 10.79 12.91 5.01
CA ASP A 162 11.48 14.20 4.96
C ASP A 162 10.47 15.33 5.19
N VAL A 163 10.93 16.43 5.78
CA VAL A 163 10.12 17.66 5.89
C VAL A 163 10.05 18.35 4.54
N VAL A 164 8.89 18.94 4.22
CA VAL A 164 8.74 19.73 3.01
C VAL A 164 9.15 21.18 3.29
N ALA A 165 10.10 21.71 2.51
CA ALA A 165 10.58 23.08 2.68
C ALA A 165 9.43 24.08 2.51
N GLY A 166 9.25 24.96 3.50
CA GLY A 166 8.19 25.97 3.52
C GLY A 166 6.81 25.46 3.95
N ASP A 167 6.65 24.17 4.30
CA ASP A 167 5.42 23.62 4.85
C ASP A 167 5.68 22.83 6.15
N GLN A 168 5.29 23.44 7.27
CA GLN A 168 5.43 22.89 8.63
C GLN A 168 4.49 21.72 8.93
N ARG A 169 3.46 21.49 8.10
CA ARG A 169 2.43 20.47 8.31
C ARG A 169 2.44 19.40 7.22
N THR A 170 3.54 19.25 6.49
CA THR A 170 3.67 18.22 5.45
C THR A 170 4.97 17.44 5.56
N LEU A 171 4.84 16.12 5.46
CA LEU A 171 5.96 15.20 5.25
C LEU A 171 5.95 14.67 3.81
N ALA A 172 7.12 14.58 3.19
CA ALA A 172 7.38 13.75 2.03
C ALA A 172 7.62 12.31 2.51
N PHE A 173 6.83 11.37 2.01
CA PHE A 173 6.83 9.97 2.42
C PHE A 173 7.07 9.03 1.22
N ALA A 174 8.04 8.14 1.35
CA ALA A 174 8.26 7.01 0.43
C ALA A 174 8.29 5.68 1.20
N GLY A 175 8.28 4.54 0.48
CA GLY A 175 8.30 3.22 1.12
C GLY A 175 6.93 2.68 1.53
N GLN A 176 5.85 3.15 0.89
CA GLN A 176 4.49 2.61 1.09
C GLN A 176 4.47 1.08 0.89
N VAL A 177 3.90 0.34 1.85
CA VAL A 177 3.70 -1.11 1.72
C VAL A 177 2.32 -1.44 1.14
N LYS A 178 2.11 -2.71 0.77
CA LYS A 178 0.87 -3.21 0.13
C LYS A 178 0.54 -2.49 -1.20
N LYS A 179 1.58 -2.02 -1.89
CA LYS A 179 1.52 -1.54 -3.26
C LYS A 179 0.97 -2.62 -4.19
N ARG A 180 0.22 -2.20 -5.22
CA ARG A 180 -0.12 -3.13 -6.30
C ARG A 180 1.15 -3.47 -7.07
N PHE A 181 1.23 -4.70 -7.55
CA PHE A 181 2.33 -5.13 -8.41
C PHE A 181 2.47 -4.16 -9.60
N GLY A 182 3.69 -3.71 -9.86
CA GLY A 182 3.99 -2.74 -10.91
C GLY A 182 3.53 -1.30 -10.62
N SER A 183 3.16 -0.92 -9.39
CA SER A 183 3.00 0.50 -9.02
C SER A 183 4.36 1.14 -8.71
N ASP A 184 4.49 2.43 -9.01
CA ASP A 184 5.77 3.12 -8.89
C ASP A 184 6.02 3.53 -7.44
N ASP A 185 7.28 3.52 -7.04
CA ASP A 185 7.73 4.13 -5.79
C ASP A 185 7.68 5.64 -5.94
N CYS A 186 6.48 6.20 -5.76
CA CYS A 186 6.28 7.63 -5.71
C CYS A 186 6.42 8.11 -4.26
N THR A 187 7.25 9.11 -4.07
CA THR A 187 7.21 9.96 -2.88
C THR A 187 5.87 10.70 -2.88
N MET A 188 5.18 10.64 -1.74
CA MET A 188 3.91 11.32 -1.53
C MET A 188 3.99 12.34 -0.42
N HIS A 189 3.39 13.51 -0.65
CA HIS A 189 3.19 14.48 0.41
C HIS A 189 1.98 14.07 1.23
N ILE A 190 2.17 14.01 2.55
CA ILE A 190 1.13 13.69 3.51
C ILE A 190 1.05 14.83 4.54
N PRO A 191 -0.15 15.34 4.88
CA PRO A 191 -0.31 16.30 5.95
C PRO A 191 -0.02 15.63 7.30
N THR A 192 0.48 16.39 8.26
CA THR A 192 0.66 15.96 9.65
C THR A 192 -0.29 16.72 10.57
N LEU A 193 -0.85 16.04 11.56
CA LEU A 193 -1.77 16.66 12.53
C LEU A 193 -1.06 17.58 13.54
N THR A 194 0.26 17.50 13.60
CA THR A 194 1.17 18.36 14.38
C THR A 194 2.34 18.79 13.50
N GLU A 195 3.32 19.50 14.05
CA GLU A 195 4.53 19.94 13.34
C GLU A 195 5.29 18.75 12.72
N ALA A 196 5.53 18.82 11.41
CA ALA A 196 6.17 17.76 10.64
C ALA A 196 7.58 17.43 11.15
N SER A 197 8.31 18.46 11.62
CA SER A 197 9.62 18.31 12.24
C SER A 197 9.57 17.49 13.54
N ALA A 198 8.54 17.68 14.38
CA ALA A 198 8.33 16.92 15.60
C ALA A 198 8.02 15.44 15.29
N VAL A 199 7.18 15.19 14.28
CA VAL A 199 6.88 13.83 13.82
C VAL A 199 8.14 13.14 13.30
N LEU A 200 8.94 13.82 12.46
CA LEU A 200 10.18 13.27 11.92
C LEU A 200 11.20 12.97 13.03
N ALA A 201 11.38 13.89 13.98
CA ALA A 201 12.25 13.68 15.13
C ALA A 201 11.82 12.46 15.96
N ALA A 202 10.51 12.30 16.20
CA ALA A 202 9.96 11.15 16.90
C ALA A 202 10.18 9.83 16.14
N ILE A 203 10.02 9.81 14.81
CA ILE A 203 10.32 8.64 13.97
C ILE A 203 11.79 8.25 14.11
N ASN A 204 12.70 9.22 14.03
CA ASN A 204 14.14 8.98 14.15
C ASN A 204 14.51 8.45 15.54
N ARG A 205 13.91 9.01 16.60
CA ARG A 205 14.08 8.52 17.98
C ARG A 205 13.56 7.09 18.14
N LEU A 206 12.37 6.80 17.61
CA LEU A 206 11.80 5.46 17.66
C LEU A 206 12.71 4.44 16.97
N ARG A 207 13.26 4.79 15.80
CA ARG A 207 14.13 3.89 15.02
C ARG A 207 15.52 3.72 15.65
N SER A 208 16.05 4.74 16.30
CA SER A 208 17.32 4.62 17.02
C SER A 208 17.19 3.70 18.24
N GLU A 209 16.07 3.76 18.96
CA GLU A 209 15.78 2.88 20.10
C GLU A 209 15.39 1.46 19.66
N LYS A 210 14.54 1.36 18.63
CA LYS A 210 14.05 0.09 18.08
C LYS A 210 14.68 -0.15 16.72
N LYS A 211 15.92 -0.63 16.72
CA LYS A 211 16.63 -1.03 15.50
C LYS A 211 15.87 -2.15 14.77
N CYS A 212 15.22 -1.80 13.66
CA CYS A 212 14.41 -2.67 12.84
C CYS A 212 14.96 -2.84 11.42
N ASP A 213 16.22 -2.48 11.21
CA ASP A 213 16.88 -2.60 9.91
C ASP A 213 16.91 -4.07 9.46
N GLY A 214 16.47 -4.32 8.23
CA GLY A 214 16.41 -5.66 7.65
C GLY A 214 15.29 -6.57 8.17
N LEU A 215 14.47 -6.13 9.13
CA LEU A 215 13.32 -6.92 9.60
C LEU A 215 12.18 -6.90 8.57
N SER A 216 11.58 -8.06 8.32
CA SER A 216 10.41 -8.13 7.45
C SER A 216 9.18 -7.56 8.15
N ASN A 217 8.13 -7.23 7.37
CA ASN A 217 6.83 -6.84 7.92
C ASN A 217 6.26 -7.90 8.89
N ARG A 218 6.54 -9.19 8.63
CA ARG A 218 6.11 -10.28 9.51
C ARG A 218 6.84 -10.22 10.85
N ASP A 219 8.15 -10.00 10.83
CA ASP A 219 8.98 -9.98 12.04
C ASP A 219 8.64 -8.79 12.92
N ILE A 220 8.47 -7.60 12.32
CA ILE A 220 8.02 -6.39 13.04
C ILE A 220 6.66 -6.62 13.68
N ASN A 221 5.71 -7.19 12.93
CA ASN A 221 4.38 -7.47 13.47
C ASN A 221 4.43 -8.49 14.61
N LEU A 222 5.18 -9.58 14.47
CA LEU A 222 5.33 -10.59 15.51
C LEU A 222 5.95 -10.00 16.78
N LYS A 223 6.96 -9.14 16.62
CA LYS A 223 7.73 -8.57 17.73
C LYS A 223 7.00 -7.46 18.47
N TYR A 224 6.27 -6.59 17.76
CA TYR A 224 5.79 -5.33 18.32
C TYR A 224 4.26 -5.12 18.30
N SER A 225 3.49 -6.00 17.64
CA SER A 225 2.03 -5.82 17.53
C SER A 225 1.34 -5.69 18.89
N ASN A 226 1.66 -6.57 19.84
CA ASN A 226 1.06 -6.55 21.18
C ASN A 226 1.39 -5.26 21.94
N SER A 227 2.64 -4.80 21.88
CA SER A 227 3.07 -3.58 22.58
C SER A 227 2.44 -2.31 21.96
N CYS A 228 2.39 -2.24 20.62
CA CYS A 228 1.71 -1.18 19.90
C CYS A 228 0.20 -1.18 20.16
N GLN A 229 -0.41 -2.38 20.25
CA GLN A 229 -1.83 -2.53 20.58
C GLN A 229 -2.12 -2.06 22.00
N SER A 230 -1.25 -2.35 22.97
CA SER A 230 -1.37 -1.83 24.33
C SER A 230 -1.24 -0.30 24.38
N ALA A 231 -0.32 0.29 23.61
CA ALA A 231 -0.19 1.74 23.49
C ALA A 231 -1.45 2.38 22.86
N ALA A 232 -1.98 1.80 21.79
CA ALA A 232 -3.22 2.26 21.18
C ALA A 232 -4.40 2.22 22.16
N ARG A 233 -4.46 1.22 23.05
CA ARG A 233 -5.50 1.14 24.10
C ARG A 233 -5.33 2.17 25.21
N ARG A 234 -4.10 2.60 25.51
CA ARG A 234 -3.87 3.72 26.43
C ARG A 234 -4.36 5.03 25.83
N LEU A 235 -4.11 5.23 24.54
CA LEU A 235 -4.49 6.46 23.82
C LEU A 235 -6.00 6.54 23.52
N LEU A 236 -6.60 5.44 23.07
CA LEU A 236 -7.99 5.41 22.57
C LEU A 236 -8.98 4.74 23.54
N GLY A 237 -8.51 4.23 24.67
CA GLY A 237 -9.29 3.40 25.59
C GLY A 237 -9.31 1.91 25.25
N LYS A 238 -10.00 1.12 26.09
CA LYS A 238 -9.93 -0.36 26.14
C LYS A 238 -10.14 -1.07 24.78
N ASN A 239 -10.97 -0.50 23.91
CA ASN A 239 -11.35 -1.09 22.62
C ASN A 239 -10.52 -0.55 21.44
N GLY A 240 -9.60 0.39 21.67
CA GLY A 240 -8.82 0.98 20.59
C GLY A 240 -7.83 0.00 19.97
N HIS A 241 -7.71 0.03 18.65
CA HIS A 241 -6.73 -0.77 17.93
C HIS A 241 -5.68 0.07 17.21
N PHE A 242 -4.44 -0.42 17.15
CA PHE A 242 -3.34 0.34 16.54
C PHE A 242 -3.60 0.66 15.05
N HIS A 243 -4.22 -0.25 14.31
CA HIS A 243 -4.55 -0.02 12.90
C HIS A 243 -5.66 1.02 12.71
N GLU A 244 -6.48 1.30 13.73
CA GLU A 244 -7.53 2.33 13.68
C GLU A 244 -6.96 3.73 13.74
N LEU A 245 -5.79 3.93 14.35
CA LEU A 245 -5.09 5.22 14.36
C LEU A 245 -4.89 5.78 12.94
N ARG A 246 -4.63 4.90 11.95
CA ARG A 246 -4.55 5.30 10.53
C ARG A 246 -5.89 5.77 9.96
N ALA A 247 -7.00 5.15 10.38
CA ALA A 247 -8.33 5.57 9.96
C ALA A 247 -8.73 6.89 10.61
N MET A 248 -8.48 7.02 11.92
CA MET A 248 -8.70 8.25 12.69
C MET A 248 -7.89 9.41 12.10
N TYR A 249 -6.59 9.21 11.85
CA TYR A 249 -5.75 10.17 11.14
C TYR A 249 -6.42 10.67 9.87
N ALA A 250 -6.91 9.76 9.02
CA ALA A 250 -7.38 10.14 7.70
C ALA A 250 -8.63 11.03 7.77
N VAL A 251 -9.53 10.77 8.73
CA VAL A 251 -10.74 11.57 8.95
C VAL A 251 -10.40 12.89 9.65
N ILE A 252 -9.53 12.88 10.67
CA ILE A 252 -9.10 14.11 11.35
C ILE A 252 -8.35 15.03 10.38
N ALA A 253 -7.39 14.48 9.62
CA ALA A 253 -6.60 15.22 8.64
C ALA A 253 -7.50 15.78 7.53
N PHE A 254 -8.50 15.03 7.07
CA PHE A 254 -9.50 15.58 6.16
C PHE A 254 -10.15 16.81 6.80
N ASN A 255 -10.78 16.70 7.97
CA ASN A 255 -11.45 17.83 8.62
C ASN A 255 -10.51 19.02 8.96
N ALA A 256 -9.22 18.76 9.20
CA ALA A 256 -8.22 19.78 9.47
C ALA A 256 -7.76 20.55 8.22
N THR A 257 -7.79 19.92 7.04
CA THR A 257 -7.19 20.43 5.79
C THR A 257 -8.15 21.25 4.92
N LEU A 258 -8.75 22.30 5.48
CA LEU A 258 -9.73 23.14 4.79
C LEU A 258 -9.08 24.20 3.86
N PRO A 259 -9.77 24.64 2.79
CA PRO A 259 -11.03 24.12 2.25
C PRO A 259 -10.82 22.85 1.37
N HIS A 260 -11.89 22.06 1.17
CA HIS A 260 -11.87 20.87 0.30
C HIS A 260 -12.46 21.16 -1.07
N SER A 261 -11.76 20.74 -2.13
CA SER A 261 -12.29 20.65 -3.50
C SER A 261 -12.59 19.20 -3.92
N TYR A 262 -12.53 18.25 -2.99
CA TYR A 262 -12.55 16.81 -3.24
C TYR A 262 -13.28 16.06 -2.12
N SER A 263 -13.72 14.84 -2.41
CA SER A 263 -14.37 13.98 -1.43
C SER A 263 -13.38 13.37 -0.43
N LEU A 264 -13.88 12.96 0.75
CA LEU A 264 -13.11 12.19 1.73
C LEU A 264 -12.42 10.98 1.09
N ASN A 265 -13.12 10.26 0.22
CA ASN A 265 -12.54 9.09 -0.45
C ASN A 265 -11.35 9.44 -1.35
N ALA A 266 -11.44 10.55 -2.09
CA ALA A 266 -10.33 11.02 -2.93
C ALA A 266 -9.14 11.47 -2.06
N PHE A 267 -9.41 12.19 -0.97
CA PHE A 267 -8.39 12.57 0.01
C PHE A 267 -7.69 11.33 0.56
N VAL A 268 -8.44 10.44 1.21
CA VAL A 268 -7.91 9.21 1.82
C VAL A 268 -7.12 8.36 0.82
N SER A 269 -7.63 8.21 -0.40
CA SER A 269 -6.95 7.46 -1.46
C SER A 269 -5.56 8.03 -1.73
N ARG A 270 -5.45 9.35 -1.76
CA ARG A 270 -4.20 10.06 -1.98
C ARG A 270 -3.26 9.98 -0.79
N VAL A 271 -3.75 10.33 0.40
CA VAL A 271 -2.89 10.41 1.59
C VAL A 271 -2.44 9.03 2.05
N LEU A 272 -3.32 8.02 1.99
CA LEU A 272 -3.01 6.66 2.43
C LEU A 272 -2.49 5.76 1.30
N GLY A 273 -2.41 6.25 0.06
CA GLY A 273 -1.96 5.48 -1.11
C GLY A 273 -2.85 4.27 -1.40
N HIS A 274 -4.17 4.45 -1.35
CA HIS A 274 -5.11 3.41 -1.76
C HIS A 274 -5.31 3.42 -3.27
N VAL A 275 -5.57 2.25 -3.85
CA VAL A 275 -5.80 2.11 -5.32
C VAL A 275 -7.27 1.88 -5.63
N GLY A 276 -8.15 1.90 -4.64
CA GLY A 276 -9.58 1.67 -4.83
C GLY A 276 -10.42 2.16 -3.66
N LEU A 277 -11.70 2.35 -3.93
CA LEU A 277 -12.68 2.88 -2.99
C LEU A 277 -13.14 1.85 -1.95
N GLY A 278 -12.78 0.57 -2.08
CA GLY A 278 -13.32 -0.51 -1.23
C GLY A 278 -13.05 -0.38 0.27
N ASN A 279 -12.09 0.45 0.69
CA ASN A 279 -11.80 0.71 2.10
C ASN A 279 -12.56 1.93 2.66
N SER A 280 -13.38 2.61 1.85
CA SER A 280 -14.08 3.86 2.21
C SER A 280 -14.96 3.72 3.46
N LEU A 281 -15.60 2.57 3.62
CA LEU A 281 -16.55 2.29 4.68
C LEU A 281 -15.93 2.31 6.08
N THR A 282 -14.64 1.98 6.22
CA THR A 282 -13.95 2.09 7.51
C THR A 282 -13.90 3.53 8.02
N TYR A 283 -13.79 4.51 7.12
CA TYR A 283 -13.71 5.92 7.47
C TYR A 283 -15.08 6.53 7.77
N ALA A 284 -16.14 6.00 7.15
CA ALA A 284 -17.51 6.45 7.39
C ALA A 284 -18.00 6.17 8.82
N CYS A 285 -17.32 5.29 9.56
CA CYS A 285 -17.67 4.93 10.94
C CYS A 285 -17.07 5.88 12.00
N ILE A 286 -16.38 6.95 11.58
CA ILE A 286 -15.64 7.85 12.49
C ILE A 286 -16.21 9.26 12.37
N ASN A 287 -16.68 9.81 13.49
CA ASN A 287 -17.13 11.18 13.59
C ASN A 287 -16.10 12.00 14.35
N VAL A 288 -15.71 13.13 13.77
CA VAL A 288 -14.79 14.09 14.41
C VAL A 288 -15.60 15.12 15.17
N CYS A 289 -15.31 15.23 16.47
CA CYS A 289 -15.86 16.23 17.38
C CYS A 289 -14.73 17.16 17.85
N ASN A 290 -15.12 18.37 18.28
CA ASN A 290 -14.21 19.32 18.95
C ASN A 290 -12.89 19.58 18.22
N LEU A 291 -12.90 19.75 16.89
CA LEU A 291 -11.68 20.15 16.16
C LEU A 291 -11.50 21.67 16.20
N ALA A 292 -10.60 22.11 17.07
CA ALA A 292 -10.31 23.52 17.34
C ALA A 292 -9.66 24.22 16.13
N SER A 293 -9.77 25.54 16.08
CA SER A 293 -9.34 26.35 14.92
C SER A 293 -7.84 26.30 14.66
N GLU A 294 -7.03 26.18 15.71
CA GLU A 294 -5.58 26.09 15.70
C GLU A 294 -5.06 24.79 15.08
N HIS A 295 -5.89 23.74 15.06
CA HIS A 295 -5.58 22.48 14.39
C HIS A 295 -6.03 22.45 12.93
N LYS A 296 -6.70 23.52 12.45
CA LYS A 296 -7.08 23.66 11.04
C LYS A 296 -5.99 24.41 10.28
N PHE A 297 -5.62 23.89 9.12
CA PHE A 297 -4.57 24.45 8.29
C PHE A 297 -4.87 24.23 6.81
N ARG A 298 -4.31 25.10 5.96
CA ARG A 298 -4.44 24.96 4.51
C ARG A 298 -3.38 23.98 4.02
N TRP A 299 -3.81 22.94 3.31
CA TRP A 299 -2.89 21.97 2.71
C TRP A 299 -2.99 22.03 1.18
N SER A 300 -1.90 22.41 0.51
CA SER A 300 -1.85 22.70 -0.93
C SER A 300 -1.17 21.61 -1.77
N HIS A 301 -0.65 20.54 -1.15
CA HIS A 301 0.09 19.50 -1.86
C HIS A 301 -0.77 18.44 -2.56
N LEU A 302 -2.03 18.77 -2.85
CA LEU A 302 -2.97 17.89 -3.53
C LEU A 302 -2.64 17.60 -4.99
N ASP A 303 -1.65 18.24 -5.60
CA ASP A 303 -1.25 17.96 -6.98
C ASP A 303 0.07 17.19 -7.10
N ALA A 304 0.83 17.07 -6.01
CA ALA A 304 2.21 16.57 -6.05
C ALA A 304 2.38 15.04 -6.30
N CYS A 305 1.38 14.22 -6.00
CA CYS A 305 1.36 12.82 -6.45
C CYS A 305 0.65 12.72 -7.79
N GLY A 306 1.35 12.36 -8.86
CA GLY A 306 0.85 12.20 -10.23
C GLY A 306 -0.20 11.10 -10.45
N VAL A 307 -1.14 10.89 -9.51
CA VAL A 307 -2.30 9.99 -9.63
C VAL A 307 -3.33 10.51 -10.65
N THR A 308 -3.24 11.78 -11.07
CA THR A 308 -4.13 12.40 -12.07
C THR A 308 -3.72 12.10 -13.52
N ALA A 309 -2.53 11.58 -13.78
CA ALA A 309 -2.22 11.06 -15.10
C ALA A 309 -2.84 9.67 -15.24
N SER A 310 -3.72 9.47 -16.21
CA SER A 310 -4.11 8.13 -16.67
C SER A 310 -2.85 7.28 -16.73
N PRO A 311 -2.80 6.13 -16.03
CA PRO A 311 -1.58 5.36 -15.92
C PRO A 311 -1.09 5.07 -17.34
N LYS A 312 0.08 5.60 -17.70
CA LYS A 312 0.71 5.27 -18.97
C LYS A 312 0.74 3.75 -19.07
N ARG A 313 0.28 3.19 -20.21
CA ARG A 313 0.35 1.75 -20.45
C ARG A 313 1.79 1.31 -20.19
N LYS A 314 1.96 0.40 -19.25
CA LYS A 314 3.28 -0.12 -18.88
C LYS A 314 3.60 -1.31 -19.77
N THR A 315 4.80 -1.33 -20.31
CA THR A 315 5.39 -2.48 -20.99
C THR A 315 5.88 -3.51 -19.97
N LEU A 316 6.04 -4.76 -20.39
CA LEU A 316 6.50 -5.84 -19.49
C LEU A 316 7.86 -5.50 -18.86
N ARG A 317 8.81 -4.98 -19.64
CA ARG A 317 10.10 -4.47 -19.14
C ARG A 317 9.99 -3.41 -18.03
N GLU A 318 9.06 -2.46 -18.14
CA GLU A 318 8.88 -1.40 -17.13
C GLU A 318 8.31 -1.94 -15.82
N VAL A 319 7.55 -3.04 -15.90
CA VAL A 319 7.02 -3.76 -14.74
C VAL A 319 8.11 -4.58 -14.07
N ILE A 320 8.96 -5.26 -14.85
CA ILE A 320 10.00 -6.16 -14.35
C ILE A 320 11.18 -5.44 -13.70
N HIS A 321 11.59 -4.25 -14.18
CA HIS A 321 12.70 -3.50 -13.57
C HIS A 321 12.35 -2.89 -12.18
N LYS A 322 11.13 -3.07 -11.69
CA LYS A 322 10.63 -2.49 -10.42
C LYS A 322 10.43 -3.52 -9.29
N THR A 323 10.73 -4.78 -9.57
CA THR A 323 10.75 -5.91 -8.61
C THR A 323 12.18 -6.28 -8.27
#